data_AF-A0A2U3B7M6-F1
#
_entry.id   AF-A0A2U3B7M6-F1
#
_cell.length_a   1.000
_cell.length_b   1.000
_cell.length_c   1.000
_cell.angle_alpha   90.00
_cell.angle_beta   90.00
_cell.angle_gamma   90.00
#
_symmetry.space_group_name_H-M   'P 1'
#
loop_
_entity.id
_entity.type
_entity.pdbx_description
1 polymer ?
#
loop_
_entity_poly.entity_id
_entity_poly.type
_entity_poly.pdbx_seq_one_letter_code
_entity_poly.pdbx_strand_id
1 'polypeptide(L)' 'MAAKFIEFDSQKEAINHRAKAGGWIFSAFSGKAIWFNTTFTPHKILLLSFLRLKLWPTN' A
#
# COMPACT_ATOMS: atom_id res chain seq x y z
N MET A 1 10.44 5.13 15.81
CA MET A 1 10.34 3.84 15.09
C MET A 1 9.20 3.99 14.08
N ALA A 2 9.51 4.28 12.81
CA ALA A 2 8.47 4.62 11.83
C ALA A 2 7.74 3.35 11.37
N ALA A 3 6.41 3.40 11.33
CA ALA A 3 5.58 2.32 10.79
C ALA A 3 6.01 1.99 9.36
N LYS A 4 6.26 0.70 9.08
CA LYS A 4 6.68 0.22 7.76
C LYS A 4 5.51 0.17 6.76
N PHE A 5 4.32 -0.13 7.28
CA PHE A 5 3.05 -0.14 6.55
C PHE A 5 1.90 0.28 7.47
N ILE A 6 0.78 0.69 6.86
CA ILE A 6 -0.47 1.07 7.54
C ILE A 6 -1.63 0.45 6.77
N GLU A 7 -2.56 -0.19 7.47
CA GLU A 7 -3.81 -0.69 6.89
C GLU A 7 -4.92 0.37 7.00
N PHE A 8 -5.73 0.46 5.97
CA PHE A 8 -6.88 1.34 5.86
C PHE A 8 -8.11 0.50 5.52
N ASP A 9 -9.24 0.84 6.13
CA ASP A 9 -10.51 0.17 5.86
C ASP A 9 -11.10 0.58 4.51
N SER A 10 -10.67 1.73 3.97
CA SER A 10 -11.06 2.18 2.64
C SER A 10 -9.88 2.61 1.76
N GLN A 11 -10.02 2.39 0.46
CA GLN A 11 -9.06 2.87 -0.54
C GLN A 11 -8.91 4.40 -0.50
N LYS A 12 -9.99 5.13 -0.21
CA LYS A 12 -9.99 6.59 -0.15
C LYS A 12 -9.06 7.11 0.94
N GLU A 13 -9.06 6.49 2.12
CA GLU A 13 -8.17 6.87 3.21
C GLU A 13 -6.71 6.62 2.88
N ALA A 14 -6.41 5.47 2.26
CA ALA A 14 -5.06 5.15 1.81
C ALA A 14 -4.56 6.15 0.77
N ILE A 15 -5.41 6.57 -0.18
CA ILE A 15 -5.08 7.60 -1.19
C ILE A 15 -4.78 8.94 -0.53
N ASN A 16 -5.61 9.38 0.41
CA ASN A 16 -5.40 10.62 1.15
C ASN A 16 -4.09 10.60 1.96
N HIS A 17 -3.74 9.44 2.53
CA HIS A 17 -2.48 9.26 3.23
C HIS A 17 -1.28 9.33 2.28
N ARG A 18 -1.34 8.61 1.14
CA ARG A 18 -0.28 8.65 0.10
C ARG A 18 -0.07 10.05 -0.47
N ALA A 19 -1.12 10.83 -0.67
CA ALA A 19 -1.00 12.21 -1.15
C ALA A 19 -0.14 13.10 -0.22
N LYS A 20 -0.11 12.79 1.09
CA LYS A 20 0.69 13.51 2.09
C LYS A 20 2.06 12.87 2.34
N ALA A 21 2.12 11.55 2.39
CA ALA A 21 3.28 10.78 2.86
C ALA A 21 4.08 10.07 1.74
N GLY A 22 3.61 10.13 0.49
CA GLY A 22 4.16 9.37 -0.63
C GLY A 22 3.92 7.86 -0.47
N GLY A 23 4.81 7.03 -1.02
CA GLY A 23 4.77 5.57 -0.87
C GLY A 23 3.80 4.87 -1.83
N TRP A 24 3.45 3.64 -1.48
CA TRP A 24 2.72 2.71 -2.35
C TRP A 24 1.45 2.22 -1.67
N ILE A 25 0.37 2.09 -2.43
CA ILE A 25 -0.89 1.53 -1.93
C ILE A 25 -1.17 0.23 -2.69
N PHE A 26 -1.60 -0.79 -1.97
CA PHE A 26 -2.07 -2.04 -2.53
C PHE A 26 -3.45 -2.37 -1.98
N SER A 27 -4.31 -2.91 -2.85
CA SER A 27 -5.61 -3.44 -2.45
C SER A 27 -5.45 -4.89 -1.98
N ALA A 28 -5.92 -5.17 -0.76
CA ALA A 28 -6.06 -6.52 -0.26
C ALA A 28 -7.35 -7.16 -0.80
N PHE A 29 -7.37 -8.48 -0.94
CA PHE A 29 -8.57 -9.22 -1.36
C PHE A 29 -9.73 -9.09 -0.37
N SER A 30 -9.46 -8.72 0.88
CA SER A 30 -10.47 -8.42 1.91
C SER A 30 -11.23 -7.12 1.66
N GLY A 31 -10.88 -6.34 0.63
CA GLY A 31 -11.45 -5.01 0.36
C GLY A 31 -10.71 -3.88 1.09
N LYS A 32 -9.77 -4.22 1.98
CA LYS A 32 -8.90 -3.25 2.66
C LYS A 32 -7.80 -2.70 1.75
N ALA A 33 -7.22 -1.57 2.12
CA ALA A 33 -6.08 -0.99 1.44
C ALA A 33 -4.86 -0.93 2.37
N ILE A 34 -3.70 -1.33 1.88
CA ILE A 34 -2.45 -1.31 2.65
C ILE A 34 -1.51 -0.30 2.01
N TRP A 35 -1.08 0.67 2.80
CA TRP A 35 -0.05 1.62 2.42
C TRP A 35 1.32 1.15 2.93
N PHE A 36 2.33 1.27 2.09
CA PHE A 36 3.72 1.03 2.44
C PHE A 36 4.53 2.31 2.28
N ASN A 37 5.50 2.51 3.18
CA ASN A 37 6.38 3.67 3.08
C ASN A 37 7.21 3.67 1.79
N THR A 38 7.84 4.80 1.48
CA THR A 38 8.68 4.99 0.28
C THR A 38 9.92 4.10 0.21
N THR A 39 10.38 3.55 1.35
CA THR A 39 11.55 2.66 1.40
C THR A 39 11.24 1.23 0.95
N PHE A 40 9.96 0.88 0.89
CA PHE A 40 9.48 -0.34 0.26
C PHE A 40 9.28 -0.09 -1.24
N THR A 41 9.90 -0.94 -2.07
CA THR A 41 9.65 -0.98 -3.51
C THR A 41 8.68 -2.13 -3.81
N PRO A 42 7.87 -2.06 -4.88
CA PRO A 42 6.95 -3.13 -5.26
C PRO A 42 7.61 -4.51 -5.32
N HIS A 43 8.86 -4.59 -5.78
CA HIS A 43 9.65 -5.83 -5.78
C HIS A 43 9.87 -6.41 -4.37
N LYS A 44 10.18 -5.57 -3.37
CA LYS A 44 10.30 -6.01 -1.96
C LYS A 44 8.96 -6.41 -1.36
N ILE A 45 7.88 -5.75 -1.77
CA ILE A 45 6.52 -6.03 -1.29
C ILE A 45 6.03 -7.38 -1.82
N LEU A 46 6.24 -7.67 -3.10
CA LEU A 46 5.88 -8.95 -3.72
C LEU A 46 6.65 -10.14 -3.13
N LEU A 47 7.92 -9.96 -2.76
CA LEU A 47 8.72 -10.99 -2.10
C LEU A 47 8.27 -11.33 -0.68
N LEU A 48 7.63 -10.37 0.02
CA LEU A 48 7.11 -10.56 1.38
C LEU A 48 5.67 -11.06 1.41
N SER A 49 4.96 -11.05 0.29
CA SER A 49 3.51 -11.21 0.25
C SER A 49 3.09 -12.48 -0.47
N PHE A 50 2.58 -13.46 0.30
CA PHE A 50 1.60 -14.44 -0.21
C PHE A 50 0.26 -13.77 -0.61
N LEU A 51 0.11 -12.45 -0.44
CA LEU A 51 -1.03 -11.69 -0.95
C LEU A 51 -0.89 -11.52 -2.47
N ARG A 52 -1.84 -12.07 -3.23
CA ARG A 52 -2.16 -11.52 -4.55
C ARG A 52 -2.49 -10.04 -4.33
N LEU A 53 -1.71 -9.12 -4.88
CA LEU A 53 -1.99 -7.69 -4.82
C LEU A 53 -2.09 -7.17 -6.25
N LYS A 54 -3.15 -6.41 -6.54
CA LYS A 54 -3.34 -5.78 -7.86
C LYS A 54 -2.72 -4.38 -7.80
N LEU A 55 -1.64 -4.16 -8.55
CA LEU A 55 -1.07 -2.83 -8.74
C LEU A 55 -2.03 -1.98 -9.58
N TRP A 56 -2.33 -0.78 -9.11
CA TRP A 56 -3.08 0.21 -9.89
C TRP A 56 -2.11 1.01 -10.76
N PRO A 57 -2.41 1.23 -12.05
CA PRO A 57 -1.61 2.11 -12.88
C PRO A 57 -1.80 3.57 -12.42
N THR A 58 -0.69 4.30 -12.40
CA THR A 58 -0.65 5.75 -12.26
C THR A 58 -1.11 6.36 -13.58
N ASN A 59 -2.31 6.95 -13.58
CA ASN A 59 -2.69 7.93 -14.60
C ASN A 59 -1.92 9.22 -14.36
#